data_AF-A0A259M003-F1
#
_entry.id   AF-A0A259M003-F1
#
_cell.length_a   1.000
_cell.length_b   1.000
_cell.length_c   1.000
_cell.angle_alpha   90.00
_cell.angle_beta   90.00
_cell.angle_gamma   90.00
#
_symmetry.space_group_name_H-M   'P 1'
#
loop_
_entity.id
_entity.type
_entity.pdbx_description
1 polymer ?
#
loop_
_entity_poly.entity_id
_entity_poly.type
_entity_poly.pdbx_seq_one_letter_code
_entity_poly.pdbx_strand_id
1 'polypeptide(L)'
;MLAILHPNTALDSDAYRQTMDYLENLPGVSIRVHEVQGASQRLTEVYLLGDTKGLDKEEIEALPAVERAIRISEDYRILGRHKDDRRQSGFTYNGVTFNQDNLNIFAGLCAVDVPEHVEQMMQALEQHGEVCTRMGAYKPRTNPYSFQGHGKGCLPWVFEKAGKHGIRVIAMEITHESHIEEIDTCLEKLGRPTGV
;
A
#
# COMPACT_ATOMS: atom_id res chain seq x y z
N MET A 1 13.65 -5.10 18.20
CA MET A 1 14.62 -5.98 17.47
C MET A 1 15.15 -7.03 18.44
N LEU A 2 15.69 -8.15 17.97
CA LEU A 2 16.33 -9.19 18.80
C LEU A 2 17.75 -9.42 18.28
N ALA A 3 18.75 -9.28 19.13
CA ALA A 3 20.13 -9.69 18.85
C ALA A 3 20.40 -11.03 19.54
N ILE A 4 20.89 -12.01 18.78
CA ILE A 4 21.28 -13.32 19.29
C ILE A 4 22.81 -13.32 19.35
N LEU A 5 23.38 -13.60 20.52
CA LEU A 5 24.83 -13.67 20.67
C LEU A 5 25.38 -15.03 20.24
N HIS A 6 26.67 -15.08 19.92
CA HIS A 6 27.35 -16.33 19.63
C HIS A 6 27.19 -17.35 20.78
N PRO A 7 27.06 -18.65 20.47
CA PRO A 7 26.86 -19.67 21.50
C PRO A 7 28.00 -19.68 22.51
N ASN A 8 27.66 -19.84 23.78
CA ASN A 8 28.61 -19.89 24.89
C ASN A 8 29.48 -18.63 25.05
N THR A 9 29.05 -17.48 24.52
CA THR A 9 29.72 -16.18 24.77
C THR A 9 29.90 -15.96 26.27
N ALA A 10 31.13 -15.68 26.70
CA ALA A 10 31.45 -15.42 28.11
C ALA A 10 31.03 -13.99 28.49
N LEU A 11 30.34 -13.83 29.62
CA LEU A 11 29.79 -12.54 30.07
C LEU A 11 30.87 -11.53 30.49
N ASP A 12 32.09 -12.00 30.73
CA ASP A 12 33.25 -11.20 31.07
C ASP A 12 34.18 -10.95 29.87
N SER A 13 33.84 -11.45 28.69
CA SER A 13 34.61 -11.21 27.47
C SER A 13 34.52 -9.76 27.00
N ASP A 14 35.59 -9.27 26.38
CA ASP A 14 35.62 -7.91 25.83
C ASP A 14 34.58 -7.74 24.71
N ALA A 15 34.35 -8.78 23.90
CA ALA A 15 33.30 -8.81 22.89
C ALA A 15 31.90 -8.61 23.49
N TYR A 16 31.61 -9.29 24.62
CA TYR A 16 30.34 -9.14 25.32
C TYR A 16 30.18 -7.71 25.87
N ARG A 17 31.20 -7.20 26.58
CA ARG A 17 31.16 -5.84 27.16
C ARG A 17 30.94 -4.78 26.08
N GLN A 18 31.73 -4.82 25.00
CA GLN A 18 31.61 -3.86 23.90
C GLN A 18 30.22 -3.90 23.23
N THR A 19 29.66 -5.10 23.06
CA THR A 19 28.32 -5.27 22.49
C THR A 19 27.26 -4.69 23.42
N MET A 20 27.30 -5.02 24.72
CA MET A 20 26.33 -4.55 25.69
C MET A 20 26.41 -3.03 25.89
N ASP A 21 27.61 -2.47 25.99
CA ASP A 21 27.83 -1.03 26.12
C ASP A 21 27.22 -0.27 24.93
N TYR A 22 27.39 -0.78 23.70
CA TYR A 22 26.76 -0.18 22.53
C TYR A 22 25.23 -0.26 22.61
N LEU A 23 24.67 -1.44 22.90
CA LEU A 23 23.23 -1.66 22.91
C LEU A 23 22.51 -0.89 24.03
N GLU A 24 23.14 -0.73 25.20
CA GLU A 24 22.60 0.03 26.34
C GLU A 24 22.56 1.54 26.09
N ASN A 25 23.42 2.05 25.19
CA ASN A 25 23.49 3.47 24.85
C ASN A 25 22.62 3.87 23.64
N LEU A 26 21.84 2.95 23.08
CA LEU A 26 20.94 3.25 21.97
C LEU A 26 19.78 4.17 22.41
N PRO A 27 19.52 5.29 21.71
CA PRO A 27 18.49 6.24 22.12
C PRO A 27 17.08 5.65 21.94
N GLY A 28 16.23 5.78 22.97
CA GLY A 28 14.84 5.34 22.90
C GLY A 28 14.65 3.81 22.89
N VAL A 29 15.72 3.07 23.21
CA VAL A 29 15.74 1.60 23.28
C VAL A 29 16.09 1.19 24.70
N SER A 30 15.38 0.18 25.20
CA SER A 30 15.68 -0.51 26.44
C SER A 30 16.03 -1.96 26.11
N ILE A 31 16.98 -2.52 26.84
CA ILE A 31 17.42 -3.89 26.62
C ILE A 31 16.79 -4.85 27.63
N ARG A 32 16.51 -6.08 27.20
CA ARG A 32 16.18 -7.19 28.09
C ARG A 32 16.98 -8.42 27.66
N VAL A 33 17.79 -8.94 28.56
CA VAL A 33 18.60 -10.14 28.32
C VAL A 33 17.83 -11.37 28.76
N HIS A 34 17.87 -12.41 27.95
CA HIS A 34 17.32 -13.72 28.24
C HIS A 34 18.37 -14.78 27.94
N GLU A 35 18.68 -15.62 28.92
CA GLU A 35 19.63 -16.72 28.74
C GLU A 35 18.89 -18.05 28.68
N VAL A 36 19.22 -18.85 27.67
CA VAL A 36 18.62 -20.16 27.45
C VAL A 36 19.73 -21.21 27.49
N GLN A 37 19.66 -22.10 28.48
CA GLN A 37 20.56 -23.25 28.56
C GLN A 37 19.98 -24.41 27.74
N GLY A 38 20.56 -24.65 26.56
CA GLY A 38 20.26 -25.82 25.75
C GLY A 38 21.05 -27.07 26.20
N ALA A 39 20.72 -28.22 25.63
CA ALA A 39 21.39 -29.49 25.93
C ALA A 39 22.88 -29.50 25.55
N SER A 40 23.28 -28.70 24.56
CA SER A 40 24.65 -28.66 24.03
C SER A 40 25.33 -27.29 24.14
N GLN A 41 24.58 -26.21 24.27
CA GLN A 41 25.11 -24.85 24.29
C GLN A 41 24.19 -23.88 25.02
N ARG A 42 24.79 -22.83 25.58
CA ARG A 42 24.09 -21.68 26.15
C ARG A 42 23.88 -20.61 25.08
N LEU A 43 22.66 -20.11 24.96
CA LEU A 43 22.28 -19.03 24.06
C LEU A 43 21.92 -17.80 24.88
N THR A 44 22.34 -16.62 24.42
CA THR A 44 21.98 -15.34 25.01
C THR A 44 21.22 -14.52 23.97
N GLU A 45 19.99 -14.16 24.32
CA GLU A 45 19.07 -13.35 23.53
C GLU A 45 18.98 -11.95 24.15
N VAL A 46 19.28 -10.91 23.37
CA VAL A 46 19.16 -9.52 23.79
C VAL A 46 17.99 -8.88 23.03
N TYR A 47 16.89 -8.67 23.73
CA TYR A 47 15.72 -7.99 23.20
C TYR A 47 15.92 -6.48 23.26
N LEU A 48 15.88 -5.83 22.11
CA LEU A 48 15.88 -4.38 21.95
C LEU A 48 14.42 -3.91 21.88
N LEU A 49 13.94 -3.32 22.96
CA LEU A 49 12.55 -2.93 23.18
C LEU A 49 12.41 -1.39 23.13
N GLY A 50 11.48 -0.88 22.34
CA GLY A 50 11.29 0.55 22.12
C GLY A 50 11.25 0.88 20.63
N ASP A 51 11.69 2.09 20.26
CA ASP A 51 11.77 2.49 18.85
C ASP A 51 13.00 1.87 18.18
N THR A 52 12.80 0.67 17.62
CA THR A 52 13.86 -0.04 16.88
C THR A 52 13.80 0.17 15.37
N LYS A 53 12.95 1.09 14.88
CA LYS A 53 12.79 1.33 13.44
C LYS A 53 14.01 2.01 12.81
N GLY A 54 14.63 2.93 13.55
CA GLY A 54 15.84 3.65 13.12
C GLY A 54 17.13 2.85 13.27
N LEU A 55 17.08 1.65 13.87
CA LEU A 55 18.25 0.79 14.01
C LEU A 55 18.52 0.06 12.70
N ASP A 56 19.75 0.22 12.22
CA ASP A 56 20.32 -0.52 11.10
C ASP A 56 20.59 -1.98 11.53
N LYS A 57 20.18 -2.95 10.73
CA LYS A 57 20.29 -4.37 11.09
C LYS A 57 21.74 -4.83 10.99
N GLU A 58 22.43 -4.39 9.96
CA GLU A 58 23.80 -4.74 9.63
C GLU A 58 24.78 -4.16 10.67
N GLU A 59 24.51 -2.96 11.19
CA GLU A 59 25.30 -2.37 12.29
C GLU A 59 25.21 -3.21 13.57
N ILE A 60 24.00 -3.66 13.93
CA ILE A 60 23.78 -4.51 15.12
C ILE A 60 24.40 -5.90 14.92
N GLU A 61 24.33 -6.47 13.71
CA GLU A 61 24.97 -7.75 13.36
C GLU A 61 26.50 -7.68 13.32
N ALA A 62 27.08 -6.50 13.08
CA ALA A 62 28.53 -6.30 13.08
C ALA A 62 29.14 -6.23 14.48
N LEU A 63 28.32 -6.17 15.54
CA LEU A 63 28.80 -6.16 16.91
C LEU A 63 29.51 -7.48 17.26
N PRO A 64 30.62 -7.44 18.00
CA PRO A 64 31.56 -8.56 18.11
C PRO A 64 31.01 -9.80 18.83
N ALA A 65 29.97 -9.65 19.67
CA ALA A 65 29.33 -10.80 20.30
C ALA A 65 28.07 -11.27 19.56
N VAL A 66 27.57 -10.54 18.56
CA VAL A 66 26.30 -10.82 17.90
C VAL A 66 26.50 -11.82 16.76
N GLU A 67 25.81 -12.96 16.82
CA GLU A 67 25.75 -13.93 15.73
C GLU A 67 24.74 -13.49 14.66
N ARG A 68 23.60 -12.95 15.09
CA ARG A 68 22.51 -12.57 14.20
C ARG A 68 21.57 -11.56 14.86
N ALA A 69 21.06 -10.61 14.08
CA ALA A 69 19.98 -9.72 14.49
C ALA A 69 18.69 -10.05 13.72
N ILE A 70 17.56 -9.95 14.41
CA ILE A 70 16.24 -10.27 13.89
C ILE A 70 15.34 -9.05 14.13
N ARG A 71 14.80 -8.50 13.04
CA ARG A 71 13.78 -7.46 13.13
C ARG A 71 12.44 -8.11 13.45
N ILE A 72 11.91 -7.83 14.65
CA ILE A 72 10.61 -8.36 15.11
C ILE A 72 9.46 -7.51 14.55
N SER A 73 9.68 -6.23 14.24
CA SER A 73 8.69 -5.37 13.61
C SER A 73 8.69 -5.55 12.09
N GLU A 74 7.57 -6.01 11.52
CA GLU A 74 7.39 -6.04 10.07
C GLU A 74 6.88 -4.69 9.55
N ASP A 75 7.47 -4.22 8.46
CA ASP A 75 6.96 -3.07 7.74
C ASP A 75 5.67 -3.41 6.99
N TYR A 76 4.82 -2.42 6.74
CA TYR A 76 3.55 -2.56 6.00
C TYR A 76 2.55 -3.57 6.58
N ARG A 77 2.48 -3.78 7.90
CA ARG A 77 1.58 -4.76 8.57
C ARG A 77 0.16 -4.90 8.01
N ILE A 78 -0.43 -3.80 7.54
CA ILE A 78 -1.78 -3.79 6.97
C ILE A 78 -1.79 -4.27 5.50
N LEU A 79 -0.80 -3.85 4.69
CA LEU A 79 -0.76 -4.01 3.23
C LEU A 79 0.20 -5.11 2.74
N GLY A 80 1.19 -5.48 3.54
CA GLY A 80 2.24 -6.44 3.20
C GLY A 80 1.73 -7.88 3.24
N ARG A 81 2.25 -8.71 2.33
CA ARG A 81 1.99 -10.15 2.31
C ARG A 81 3.03 -10.85 3.20
N HIS A 82 2.58 -11.36 4.33
CA HIS A 82 3.44 -12.03 5.31
C HIS A 82 3.45 -13.56 5.08
N LYS A 83 4.50 -14.27 5.55
CA LYS A 83 4.73 -15.69 5.22
C LYS A 83 3.59 -16.63 5.63
N ASP A 84 2.73 -16.22 6.56
CA ASP A 84 1.55 -16.97 7.04
C ASP A 84 0.23 -16.25 6.75
N ASP A 85 0.23 -15.29 5.83
CA ASP A 85 -0.93 -14.50 5.51
C ASP A 85 -1.96 -15.29 4.68
N ARG A 86 -3.00 -15.77 5.38
CA ARG A 86 -4.16 -16.45 4.79
C ARG A 86 -5.28 -15.49 4.39
N ARG A 87 -5.08 -14.17 4.48
CA ARG A 87 -6.10 -13.19 4.08
C ARG A 87 -6.37 -13.32 2.58
N GLN A 88 -7.63 -13.39 2.22
CA GLN A 88 -8.04 -13.30 0.83
C GLN A 88 -7.68 -11.91 0.32
N SER A 89 -6.83 -11.83 -0.70
CA SER A 89 -6.50 -10.57 -1.37
C SER A 89 -7.58 -10.30 -2.41
N GLY A 90 -8.45 -9.33 -2.11
CA GLY A 90 -9.47 -8.87 -3.04
C GLY A 90 -10.64 -8.18 -2.39
N PHE A 91 -11.48 -7.55 -3.22
CA PHE A 91 -12.70 -6.88 -2.81
C PHE A 91 -13.73 -6.90 -3.93
N THR A 92 -15.00 -6.67 -3.60
CA THR A 92 -16.06 -6.44 -4.59
C THR A 92 -16.53 -5.00 -4.48
N TYR A 93 -16.57 -4.29 -5.60
CA TYR A 93 -17.07 -2.93 -5.69
C TYR A 93 -18.09 -2.83 -6.81
N ASN A 94 -19.29 -2.38 -6.48
CA ASN A 94 -20.41 -2.20 -7.42
C ASN A 94 -20.67 -3.41 -8.35
N GLY A 95 -20.56 -4.62 -7.79
CA GLY A 95 -20.74 -5.88 -8.51
C GLY A 95 -19.52 -6.39 -9.28
N VAL A 96 -18.41 -5.65 -9.30
CA VAL A 96 -17.14 -6.04 -9.93
C VAL A 96 -16.21 -6.60 -8.87
N THR A 97 -15.70 -7.81 -9.07
CA THR A 97 -14.74 -8.45 -8.16
C THR A 97 -13.32 -8.15 -8.60
N PHE A 98 -12.44 -7.81 -7.65
CA PHE A 98 -11.01 -7.63 -7.86
C PHE A 98 -10.27 -8.64 -7.00
N ASN A 99 -9.67 -9.67 -7.58
CA ASN A 99 -8.91 -10.68 -6.86
C ASN A 99 -7.79 -11.29 -7.74
N GLN A 100 -7.12 -12.32 -7.24
CA GLN A 100 -6.00 -12.96 -7.96
C GLN A 100 -6.44 -13.93 -9.07
N ASP A 101 -7.74 -14.25 -9.15
CA ASP A 101 -8.29 -15.26 -10.04
C ASP A 101 -9.06 -14.64 -11.22
N ASN A 102 -8.98 -13.32 -11.40
CA ASN A 102 -9.66 -12.62 -12.49
C ASN A 102 -8.82 -11.52 -13.14
N LEU A 103 -9.27 -11.12 -14.34
CA LEU A 103 -8.70 -10.04 -15.12
C LEU A 103 -9.83 -9.05 -15.41
N ASN A 104 -9.68 -7.80 -14.97
CA ASN A 104 -10.60 -6.72 -15.27
C ASN A 104 -9.94 -5.72 -16.23
N ILE A 105 -10.63 -5.33 -17.30
CA ILE A 105 -10.12 -4.39 -18.30
C ILE A 105 -10.81 -3.04 -18.12
N PHE A 106 -10.03 -1.97 -18.02
CA PHE A 106 -10.53 -0.59 -17.87
C PHE A 106 -10.19 0.22 -19.12
N ALA A 107 -10.78 -0.14 -20.27
CA ALA A 107 -10.64 0.65 -21.49
C ALA A 107 -11.48 1.93 -21.39
N GLY A 108 -11.02 3.03 -21.97
CA GLY A 108 -11.72 4.30 -21.87
C GLY A 108 -10.90 5.51 -22.31
N LEU A 109 -11.52 6.68 -22.23
CA LEU A 109 -10.92 7.92 -22.73
C LEU A 109 -9.78 8.39 -21.84
N CYS A 110 -8.65 8.73 -22.47
CA CYS A 110 -7.52 9.28 -21.73
C CYS A 110 -7.93 10.60 -21.07
N ALA A 111 -8.44 11.56 -21.84
CA ALA A 111 -9.08 12.76 -21.35
C ALA A 111 -10.51 12.78 -21.90
N VAL A 112 -11.47 13.05 -21.04
CA VAL A 112 -12.85 13.28 -21.46
C VAL A 112 -12.89 14.64 -22.17
N ASP A 113 -13.37 14.64 -23.41
CA ASP A 113 -13.47 15.83 -24.26
C ASP A 113 -14.94 16.17 -24.55
N VAL A 114 -15.65 15.42 -25.39
CA VAL A 114 -17.03 15.74 -25.79
C VAL A 114 -18.00 14.61 -25.43
N PRO A 115 -19.28 14.91 -25.16
CA PRO A 115 -20.29 13.91 -24.80
C PRO A 115 -20.43 12.78 -25.82
N GLU A 116 -20.21 13.07 -27.10
CA GLU A 116 -20.32 12.11 -28.21
C GLU A 116 -19.26 11.02 -28.12
N HIS A 117 -18.01 11.37 -27.78
CA HIS A 117 -16.93 10.40 -27.61
C HIS A 117 -17.16 9.52 -26.39
N VAL A 118 -17.74 10.07 -25.31
CA VAL A 118 -18.12 9.25 -24.15
C VAL A 118 -19.22 8.26 -24.52
N GLU A 119 -20.26 8.68 -25.25
CA GLU A 119 -21.29 7.76 -25.74
C GLU A 119 -20.68 6.64 -26.60
N GLN A 120 -19.84 7.00 -27.58
CA GLN A 120 -19.17 6.04 -28.44
C GLN A 120 -18.33 5.04 -27.65
N MET A 121 -17.59 5.52 -26.64
CA MET A 121 -16.79 4.68 -25.77
C MET A 121 -17.67 3.72 -24.94
N MET A 122 -18.75 4.21 -24.32
CA MET A 122 -19.65 3.35 -23.53
C MET A 122 -20.32 2.28 -24.37
N GLN A 123 -20.79 2.63 -25.58
CA GLN A 123 -21.35 1.67 -26.53
C GLN A 123 -20.31 0.62 -26.94
N ALA A 124 -19.06 1.02 -27.20
CA ALA A 124 -18.01 0.08 -27.56
C ALA A 124 -17.71 -0.90 -26.42
N LEU A 125 -17.68 -0.43 -25.17
CA LEU A 125 -17.51 -1.29 -23.99
C LEU A 125 -18.65 -2.29 -23.85
N GLU A 126 -19.89 -1.81 -23.90
CA GLU A 126 -21.09 -2.65 -23.81
C GLU A 126 -21.09 -3.74 -24.91
N GLN A 127 -20.76 -3.37 -26.16
CA GLN A 127 -20.68 -4.31 -27.28
C GLN A 127 -19.64 -5.42 -27.10
N HIS A 128 -18.58 -5.17 -26.33
CA HIS A 128 -17.53 -6.14 -26.03
C HIS A 128 -17.72 -6.85 -24.69
N GLY A 129 -18.85 -6.60 -24.00
CA GLY A 129 -19.15 -7.21 -22.70
C GLY A 129 -18.31 -6.68 -21.55
N GLU A 130 -17.67 -5.51 -21.74
CA GLU A 130 -16.92 -4.85 -20.68
C GLU A 130 -17.89 -4.16 -19.71
N VAL A 131 -17.55 -4.18 -18.42
CA VAL A 131 -18.39 -3.59 -17.35
C VAL A 131 -17.70 -2.45 -16.62
N CYS A 132 -16.47 -2.13 -17.00
CA CYS A 132 -15.60 -1.15 -16.35
C CYS A 132 -14.99 -0.19 -17.38
N THR A 133 -14.69 1.03 -16.95
CA THR A 133 -13.99 2.01 -17.76
C THR A 133 -13.06 2.90 -16.94
N ARG A 134 -12.08 3.50 -17.64
CA ARG A 134 -11.33 4.65 -17.14
C ARG A 134 -11.82 5.93 -17.83
N MET A 135 -11.92 7.04 -17.10
CA MET A 135 -12.31 8.34 -17.67
C MET A 135 -11.50 9.47 -17.03
N GLY A 136 -10.70 10.18 -17.82
CA GLY A 136 -9.90 11.30 -17.31
C GLY A 136 -10.66 12.62 -17.33
N ALA A 137 -11.34 12.97 -16.24
CA ALA A 137 -12.00 14.26 -16.06
C ALA A 137 -11.03 15.40 -15.71
N TYR A 138 -10.07 15.11 -14.84
CA TYR A 138 -9.04 16.05 -14.37
C TYR A 138 -7.69 15.66 -14.98
N LYS A 139 -6.92 16.64 -15.47
CA LYS A 139 -5.60 16.37 -16.05
C LYS A 139 -4.50 17.19 -15.38
N PRO A 140 -3.50 16.55 -14.75
CA PRO A 140 -2.32 17.28 -14.29
C PRO A 140 -1.53 17.73 -15.51
N ARG A 141 -1.48 19.03 -15.77
CA ARG A 141 -0.70 19.60 -16.89
C ARG A 141 0.39 20.52 -16.35
N THR A 142 1.62 20.24 -16.78
CA THR A 142 2.76 21.14 -16.54
C THR A 142 2.75 22.35 -17.48
N ASN A 143 2.10 22.23 -18.64
CA ASN A 143 1.93 23.32 -19.61
C ASN A 143 0.52 23.93 -19.47
N PRO A 144 0.38 25.24 -19.17
CA PRO A 144 -0.93 25.89 -18.98
C PRO A 144 -1.78 25.98 -20.26
N TYR A 145 -1.18 25.91 -21.45
CA TYR A 145 -1.89 25.99 -22.73
C TYR A 145 -2.47 24.65 -23.20
N SER A 146 -2.18 23.60 -22.45
CA SER A 146 -2.75 22.28 -22.70
C SER A 146 -4.22 22.21 -22.33
N PHE A 147 -4.97 21.30 -22.95
CA PHE A 147 -6.31 20.94 -22.48
C PHE A 147 -6.24 20.40 -21.04
N GLN A 148 -6.91 21.08 -20.11
CA GLN A 148 -6.86 20.76 -18.68
C GLN A 148 -7.83 19.64 -18.27
N GLY A 149 -8.60 19.11 -19.22
CA GLY A 149 -9.79 18.34 -18.92
C GLY A 149 -10.99 19.26 -18.66
N HIS A 150 -12.19 18.70 -18.71
CA HIS A 150 -13.42 19.42 -18.38
C HIS A 150 -13.68 19.52 -16.87
N GLY A 151 -12.87 18.85 -16.04
CA GLY A 151 -13.04 18.78 -14.59
C GLY A 151 -14.46 18.33 -14.23
N LYS A 152 -15.03 18.91 -13.16
CA LYS A 152 -16.41 18.60 -12.75
C LYS A 152 -17.47 18.83 -13.83
N GLY A 153 -17.21 19.68 -14.82
CA GLY A 153 -18.16 19.99 -15.89
C GLY A 153 -18.52 18.80 -16.77
N CYS A 154 -17.66 17.77 -16.83
CA CYS A 154 -17.97 16.55 -17.58
C CYS A 154 -18.68 15.46 -16.78
N LEU A 155 -18.59 15.48 -15.46
CA LEU A 155 -19.05 14.39 -14.60
C LEU A 155 -20.52 14.01 -14.82
N PRO A 156 -21.47 14.96 -14.96
CA PRO A 156 -22.89 14.59 -15.05
C PRO A 156 -23.17 13.65 -16.21
N TRP A 157 -22.76 14.04 -17.42
CA TRP A 157 -23.02 13.26 -18.62
C TRP A 157 -22.09 12.05 -18.75
N VAL A 158 -20.90 12.06 -18.13
CA VAL A 158 -20.07 10.85 -18.01
C VAL A 158 -20.81 9.79 -17.18
N PHE A 159 -21.34 10.17 -16.03
CA PHE A 159 -21.98 9.23 -15.10
C PHE A 159 -23.35 8.77 -15.59
N GLU A 160 -24.16 9.65 -16.18
CA GLU A 160 -25.43 9.28 -16.80
C GLU A 160 -25.22 8.27 -17.94
N LYS A 161 -24.25 8.51 -18.82
CA LYS A 161 -23.93 7.59 -19.93
C LYS A 161 -23.37 6.26 -19.42
N ALA A 162 -22.45 6.31 -18.46
CA ALA A 162 -21.93 5.10 -17.83
C ALA A 162 -23.07 4.25 -17.25
N GLY A 163 -23.98 4.87 -16.47
CA GLY A 163 -25.13 4.17 -15.90
C GLY A 163 -26.10 3.61 -16.94
N LYS A 164 -26.39 4.38 -18.00
CA LYS A 164 -27.23 3.94 -19.12
C LYS A 164 -26.73 2.64 -19.76
N HIS A 165 -25.41 2.48 -19.90
CA HIS A 165 -24.78 1.31 -20.48
C HIS A 165 -24.36 0.26 -19.45
N GLY A 166 -24.70 0.44 -18.17
CA GLY A 166 -24.29 -0.47 -17.10
C GLY A 166 -22.76 -0.52 -16.88
N ILE A 167 -22.03 0.53 -17.23
CA ILE A 167 -20.58 0.63 -17.10
C ILE A 167 -20.21 1.31 -15.78
N ARG A 168 -19.20 0.79 -15.06
CA ARG A 168 -18.60 1.39 -13.87
C ARG A 168 -17.37 2.20 -14.23
N VAL A 169 -17.27 3.44 -13.78
CA VAL A 169 -16.11 4.32 -14.01
C VAL A 169 -15.06 4.08 -12.92
N ILE A 170 -14.46 2.88 -12.89
CA ILE A 170 -13.57 2.42 -11.81
C ILE A 170 -12.28 3.27 -11.67
N ALA A 171 -11.80 3.87 -12.76
CA ALA A 171 -10.53 4.59 -12.76
C ALA A 171 -10.70 6.04 -13.24
N MET A 172 -10.71 6.97 -12.29
CA MET A 172 -10.68 8.41 -12.53
C MET A 172 -9.57 9.05 -11.71
N GLU A 173 -8.67 9.76 -12.39
CA GLU A 173 -7.58 10.48 -11.74
C GLU A 173 -8.10 11.78 -11.10
N ILE A 174 -7.66 12.04 -9.86
CA ILE A 174 -7.85 13.32 -9.16
C ILE A 174 -6.48 13.96 -8.91
N THR A 175 -6.43 15.29 -8.90
CA THR A 175 -5.20 16.06 -8.66
C THR A 175 -5.29 16.95 -7.43
N HIS A 176 -6.45 16.96 -6.78
CA HIS A 176 -6.76 17.74 -5.58
C HIS A 176 -7.85 17.00 -4.79
N GLU A 177 -7.80 17.05 -3.47
CA GLU A 177 -8.73 16.34 -2.58
C GLU A 177 -10.19 16.77 -2.79
N SER A 178 -10.43 18.04 -3.12
CA SER A 178 -11.78 18.56 -3.40
C SER A 178 -12.46 17.88 -4.59
N HIS A 179 -11.72 17.24 -5.49
CA HIS A 179 -12.32 16.49 -6.60
C HIS A 179 -13.09 15.26 -6.11
N ILE A 180 -12.74 14.71 -4.95
CA ILE A 180 -13.50 13.63 -4.31
C ILE A 180 -14.92 14.12 -4.00
N GLU A 181 -15.05 15.30 -3.40
CA GLU A 181 -16.35 15.91 -3.08
C GLU A 181 -17.14 16.24 -4.36
N GLU A 182 -16.47 16.73 -5.41
CA GLU A 182 -17.12 17.01 -6.70
C GLU A 182 -17.69 15.74 -7.34
N ILE A 183 -16.94 14.64 -7.33
CA ILE A 183 -17.35 13.33 -7.85
C ILE A 183 -18.54 12.80 -7.04
N ASP A 184 -18.41 12.74 -5.70
CA ASP A 184 -19.44 12.17 -4.84
C ASP A 184 -20.74 13.00 -4.89
N THR A 185 -20.63 14.33 -4.85
CA THR A 185 -21.79 15.24 -5.02
C THR A 185 -22.48 15.01 -6.35
N CYS A 186 -21.72 14.81 -7.43
CA CYS A 186 -22.30 14.57 -8.76
C CYS A 186 -22.99 13.20 -8.82
N LEU A 187 -22.37 12.15 -8.28
CA LEU A 187 -22.97 10.82 -8.18
C LEU A 187 -24.27 10.86 -7.38
N GLU A 188 -24.28 11.52 -6.22
CA GLU A 188 -25.47 11.63 -5.37
C GLU A 188 -26.61 12.36 -6.07
N LYS A 189 -26.34 13.50 -6.72
CA LYS A 189 -27.35 14.26 -7.49
C LYS A 189 -27.99 13.45 -8.60
N LEU A 190 -27.25 12.52 -9.20
CA LEU A 190 -27.73 11.64 -10.26
C LEU A 190 -28.37 10.34 -9.74
N GLY A 191 -28.41 10.11 -8.43
CA GLY A 191 -28.92 8.86 -7.86
C GLY A 191 -27.97 7.67 -7.99
N ARG A 192 -26.65 7.93 -8.04
CA ARG A 192 -25.56 6.94 -8.18
C ARG A 192 -25.78 5.97 -9.37
N PRO A 193 -25.93 6.49 -10.60
CA PRO A 193 -26.23 5.67 -11.78
C PRO A 193 -25.07 4.76 -12.18
N THR A 194 -23.85 5.07 -11.72
CA THR A 194 -22.63 4.30 -11.87
C THR A 194 -21.82 4.35 -10.57
N GLY A 195 -20.69 3.64 -10.51
CA GLY A 195 -19.69 3.76 -9.44
C GLY A 195 -18.41 4.39 -9.98
N VAL A 196 -17.76 5.21 -9.14
CA VAL A 196 -16.42 5.78 -9.35
C VAL A 196 -15.55 5.43 -8.17
#